data_AF-A0A9E3MVB9-F1
#
_entry.id   AF-A0A9E3MVB9-F1
#
_cell.length_a   1.000
_cell.length_b   1.000
_cell.length_c   1.000
_cell.angle_alpha   90.00
_cell.angle_beta   90.00
_cell.angle_gamma   90.00
#
_symmetry.space_group_name_H-M   'P 1'
#
loop_
_entity.id
_entity.type
_entity.pdbx_description
1 polymer ?
#
loop_
_entity_poly.entity_id
_entity_poly.type
_entity_poly.pdbx_seq_one_letter_code
_entity_poly.pdbx_strand_id
1 'polypeptide(L)'
;MDFGTQGPEAPADLAWLRGVDAYTMGAYPQAEEEFRAAVRIDPGMADGWLGLHALRVDTTTALLRMFRHRERFGEQRARHRRTLNSWYWLGWWVQPVLESPRDLLLAHASHWLDGRHVPELDRALAGLPPVDTDHQVRFLHACRAYLVKDWEQLVRHTDPLIDDAMLGIEAGLFGGMARVRLEMYGQAEPLLSAALMRCRSEQPQRKELRYWLARAHEGTGRSAAALPLYRAVHRVDPAFMDTSARLAAIAEGDGYDDSADLAAITLTGFGQDMLEGPDGMDPLFGIEGRELKLSDPEPPAGPLPSMTDPAGRERSGPPVGPLPAGPTDPVLLEEALAELERMVGLEPVKRQVKALSAQLNMARLRTGQGLPVHSPKRHFVFSGPSGTGKTTVARILGRVFYALGLLGGDHLVEAQRADLV
;
A
#
# COMPACT_ATOMS: atom_id res chain seq x y z
N MET A 1 29.24 -34.66 39.90
CA MET A 1 29.73 -33.27 39.84
C MET A 1 30.87 -33.27 38.86
N ASP A 2 30.66 -32.67 37.70
CA ASP A 2 31.73 -32.33 36.78
C ASP A 2 31.45 -30.89 36.37
N PHE A 3 32.04 -29.97 37.14
CA PHE A 3 31.93 -28.52 36.94
C PHE A 3 32.90 -28.14 35.81
N GLY A 4 32.46 -28.39 34.57
CA GLY A 4 33.13 -27.91 33.37
C GLY A 4 32.78 -26.45 33.08
N THR A 5 33.50 -25.54 33.72
CA THR A 5 33.85 -24.17 33.25
C THR A 5 32.75 -23.28 32.64
N GLN A 6 32.32 -22.28 33.41
CA GLN A 6 31.74 -21.03 32.92
C GLN A 6 32.71 -20.34 31.93
N GLY A 7 32.22 -19.88 30.78
CA GLY A 7 32.94 -19.02 29.83
C GLY A 7 32.19 -17.71 29.56
N PRO A 8 32.88 -16.65 29.13
CA PRO A 8 32.27 -15.36 28.77
C PRO A 8 31.31 -15.57 27.58
N GLU A 9 30.24 -14.79 27.46
CA GLU A 9 29.27 -14.90 26.37
C GLU A 9 29.97 -15.09 25.01
N ALA A 10 29.52 -16.06 24.19
CA ALA A 10 30.17 -16.38 22.92
C ALA A 10 30.27 -15.09 22.05
N PRO A 11 31.35 -14.88 21.27
CA PRO A 11 31.54 -13.63 20.53
C PRO A 11 30.35 -13.21 19.65
N ALA A 12 29.59 -14.18 19.14
CA ALA A 12 28.37 -13.95 18.37
C ALA A 12 27.20 -13.45 19.26
N ASP A 13 27.04 -14.00 20.47
CA ASP A 13 26.02 -13.58 21.44
C ASP A 13 26.29 -12.14 21.90
N LEU A 14 27.55 -11.80 22.17
CA LEU A 14 27.95 -10.42 22.50
C LEU A 14 27.65 -9.43 21.38
N ALA A 15 27.94 -9.81 20.12
CA ALA A 15 27.59 -8.99 18.96
C ALA A 15 26.07 -8.83 18.83
N TRP A 16 25.32 -9.92 19.03
CA TRP A 16 23.86 -9.85 18.99
C TRP A 16 23.29 -8.94 20.09
N LEU A 17 23.79 -9.02 21.33
CA LEU A 17 23.39 -8.16 22.44
C LEU A 17 23.67 -6.68 22.16
N ARG A 18 24.88 -6.35 21.68
CA ARG A 18 25.21 -4.98 21.27
C ARG A 18 24.30 -4.50 20.13
N GLY A 19 23.96 -5.38 19.19
CA GLY A 19 23.00 -5.10 18.13
C GLY A 19 21.61 -4.76 18.65
N VAL A 20 21.09 -5.54 19.61
CA VAL A 20 19.78 -5.29 20.24
C VAL A 20 19.79 -4.00 21.06
N ASP A 21 20.85 -3.74 21.83
CA ASP A 21 20.97 -2.52 22.63
C ASP A 21 21.05 -1.28 21.70
N ALA A 22 21.86 -1.34 20.63
CA ALA A 22 21.94 -0.29 19.62
C ALA A 22 20.60 -0.08 18.89
N TYR A 23 19.90 -1.15 18.53
CA TYR A 23 18.57 -1.09 17.91
C TYR A 23 17.57 -0.38 18.83
N THR A 24 17.56 -0.74 20.12
CA THR A 24 16.71 -0.13 21.15
C THR A 24 17.00 1.35 21.34
N MET A 25 18.26 1.75 21.25
CA MET A 25 18.70 3.15 21.32
C MET A 25 18.47 3.93 20.01
N GLY A 26 17.96 3.30 18.95
CA GLY A 26 17.77 3.92 17.63
C GLY A 26 19.07 4.13 16.84
N ALA A 27 20.19 3.55 17.28
CA ALA A 27 21.49 3.59 16.60
C ALA A 27 21.54 2.52 15.48
N TYR A 28 20.64 2.64 14.50
CA TYR A 28 20.44 1.61 13.46
C TYR A 28 21.67 1.21 12.65
N PRO A 29 22.58 2.12 12.25
CA PRO A 29 23.80 1.74 11.53
C PRO A 29 24.72 0.84 12.37
N GLN A 30 24.85 1.14 13.66
CA GLN A 30 25.62 0.32 14.59
C GLN A 30 24.93 -1.02 14.83
N ALA A 31 23.60 -1.03 15.00
CA ALA A 31 22.83 -2.26 15.14
C ALA A 31 23.02 -3.18 13.92
N GLU A 32 23.01 -2.62 12.71
CA GLU A 32 23.25 -3.35 11.46
C GLU A 32 24.64 -3.99 11.43
N GLU A 33 25.68 -3.25 11.78
CA GLU A 33 27.06 -3.75 11.85
C GLU A 33 27.18 -4.92 12.84
N GLU A 34 26.60 -4.77 14.03
CA GLU A 34 26.64 -5.76 15.10
C GLU A 34 25.83 -7.03 14.75
N PHE A 35 24.64 -6.89 14.17
CA PHE A 35 23.89 -8.06 13.68
C PHE A 35 24.61 -8.75 12.52
N ARG A 36 25.25 -8.00 11.61
CA ARG A 36 26.10 -8.60 10.56
C ARG A 36 27.30 -9.32 11.15
N ALA A 37 27.92 -8.78 12.19
CA ALA A 37 29.01 -9.46 12.89
C ALA A 37 28.53 -10.77 13.52
N ALA A 38 27.39 -10.74 14.21
CA ALA A 38 26.78 -11.92 14.83
C ALA A 38 26.53 -13.04 13.81
N VAL A 39 25.86 -12.76 12.68
CA VAL A 39 25.57 -13.78 11.66
C VAL A 39 26.78 -14.19 10.83
N ARG A 40 27.87 -13.40 10.85
CA ARG A 40 29.14 -13.79 10.21
C ARG A 40 29.91 -14.77 11.07
N ILE A 41 29.86 -14.61 12.39
CA ILE A 41 30.47 -15.52 13.37
C ILE A 41 29.63 -16.81 13.50
N ASP A 42 28.31 -16.67 13.62
CA ASP A 42 27.35 -17.78 13.65
C ASP A 42 26.26 -17.59 12.57
N PRO A 43 26.48 -18.11 11.35
CA PRO A 43 25.48 -18.06 10.28
C PRO A 43 24.14 -18.73 10.61
N GLY A 44 24.12 -19.61 11.62
CA GLY A 44 22.91 -20.29 12.08
C GLY A 44 22.10 -19.50 13.10
N MET A 45 22.56 -18.32 13.54
CA MET A 45 21.88 -17.50 14.54
C MET A 45 20.63 -16.83 13.96
N ALA A 46 19.48 -17.50 14.07
CA ALA A 46 18.22 -17.03 13.50
C ALA A 46 17.79 -15.66 14.06
N ASP A 47 18.00 -15.38 15.36
CA ASP A 47 17.68 -14.07 15.95
C ASP A 47 18.63 -12.94 15.49
N GLY A 48 19.83 -13.26 14.99
CA GLY A 48 20.72 -12.29 14.34
C GLY A 48 20.20 -11.89 12.96
N TRP A 49 19.70 -12.87 12.20
CA TRP A 49 19.00 -12.60 10.94
C TRP A 49 17.69 -11.84 11.17
N LEU A 50 16.97 -12.10 12.27
CA LEU A 50 15.79 -11.31 12.65
C LEU A 50 16.13 -9.83 12.86
N GLY A 51 17.28 -9.52 13.46
CA GLY A 51 17.76 -8.15 13.61
C GLY A 51 18.00 -7.45 12.27
N LEU A 52 18.66 -8.12 11.33
CA LEU A 52 18.83 -7.60 9.96
C LEU A 52 17.49 -7.43 9.24
N HIS A 53 16.56 -8.36 9.41
CA HIS A 53 15.21 -8.26 8.87
C HIS A 53 14.44 -7.08 9.48
N ALA A 54 14.55 -6.84 10.79
CA ALA A 54 13.95 -5.69 11.49
C ALA A 54 14.47 -4.35 10.97
N LEU A 55 15.76 -4.27 10.66
CA LEU A 55 16.40 -3.11 10.04
C LEU A 55 16.07 -2.94 8.55
N ARG A 56 15.30 -3.86 7.96
CA ARG A 56 14.94 -3.88 6.53
C ARG A 56 16.16 -4.03 5.61
N VAL A 57 17.20 -4.72 6.09
CA VAL A 57 18.43 -4.99 5.35
C VAL A 57 18.34 -6.37 4.73
N ASP A 58 18.28 -6.43 3.38
CA ASP A 58 18.16 -7.67 2.61
C ASP A 58 17.15 -8.66 3.23
N THR A 59 15.89 -8.20 3.31
CA THR A 59 14.82 -8.91 4.02
C THR A 59 14.59 -10.31 3.48
N THR A 60 14.80 -10.52 2.18
CA THR A 60 14.66 -11.83 1.53
C THR A 60 15.72 -12.80 2.03
N THR A 61 17.00 -12.43 1.97
CA THR A 61 18.07 -13.30 2.45
C THR A 61 17.92 -13.57 3.94
N ALA A 62 17.61 -12.54 4.74
CA ALA A 62 17.40 -12.68 6.16
C ALA A 62 16.25 -13.65 6.48
N LEU A 63 15.11 -13.54 5.79
CA LEU A 63 13.96 -14.43 5.96
C LEU A 63 14.30 -15.89 5.62
N LEU A 64 14.94 -16.12 4.47
CA LEU A 64 15.32 -17.47 4.04
C LEU A 64 16.36 -18.10 4.99
N ARG A 65 17.27 -17.29 5.55
CA ARG A 65 18.24 -17.73 6.56
C ARG A 65 17.57 -18.05 7.90
N MET A 66 16.66 -17.21 8.37
CA MET A 66 15.84 -17.48 9.55
C MET A 66 15.09 -18.81 9.39
N PHE A 67 14.40 -19.00 8.27
CA PHE A 67 13.63 -20.22 8.01
C PHE A 67 14.49 -21.48 7.92
N ARG A 68 15.68 -21.39 7.30
CA ARG A 68 16.65 -22.48 7.24
C ARG A 68 17.10 -22.93 8.63
N HIS A 69 17.24 -21.99 9.56
CA HIS A 69 17.66 -22.24 10.94
C HIS A 69 16.51 -22.07 11.96
N ARG A 70 15.27 -22.32 11.54
CA ARG A 70 14.05 -22.05 12.32
C ARG A 70 13.99 -22.73 13.69
N GLU A 71 14.65 -23.87 13.87
CA GLU A 71 14.74 -24.56 15.17
C GLU A 71 15.49 -23.74 16.24
N ARG A 72 16.28 -22.75 15.80
CA ARG A 72 17.01 -21.79 16.66
C ARG A 72 16.33 -20.42 16.73
N PHE A 73 15.14 -20.26 16.15
CA PHE A 73 14.42 -18.99 16.14
C PHE A 73 13.88 -18.66 17.54
N GLY A 74 14.30 -17.53 18.11
CA GLY A 74 14.01 -17.15 19.49
C GLY A 74 15.01 -17.65 20.53
N GLU A 75 16.03 -18.42 20.15
CA GLU A 75 17.05 -18.97 21.07
C GLU A 75 17.74 -17.86 21.89
N GLN A 76 18.14 -16.76 21.23
CA GLN A 76 18.90 -15.69 21.87
C GLN A 76 18.00 -14.75 22.67
N ARG A 77 16.81 -14.47 22.13
CA ARG A 77 15.77 -13.73 22.85
C ARG A 77 15.40 -14.42 24.16
N ALA A 78 15.24 -15.74 24.14
CA ALA A 78 14.95 -16.54 25.33
C ALA A 78 16.15 -16.60 26.29
N ARG A 79 17.35 -16.90 25.77
CA ARG A 79 18.58 -17.02 26.57
C ARG A 79 18.91 -15.74 27.34
N HIS A 80 18.85 -14.59 26.66
CA HIS A 80 19.26 -13.32 27.24
C HIS A 80 18.09 -12.46 27.76
N ARG A 81 16.85 -12.97 27.68
CA ARG A 81 15.62 -12.25 28.09
C ARG A 81 15.50 -10.87 27.44
N ARG A 82 15.82 -10.81 26.15
CA ARG A 82 15.73 -9.60 25.32
C ARG A 82 14.56 -9.72 24.37
N THR A 83 13.99 -8.58 24.00
CA THR A 83 12.94 -8.50 22.98
C THR A 83 13.54 -8.00 21.68
N LEU A 84 13.13 -8.63 20.59
CA LEU A 84 13.43 -8.20 19.22
C LEU A 84 12.32 -8.81 18.35
N ASN A 85 11.72 -7.97 17.53
CA ASN A 85 10.70 -8.38 16.59
C ASN A 85 10.92 -7.68 15.25
N SER A 86 10.21 -8.18 14.26
CA SER A 86 10.09 -7.51 12.97
C SER A 86 8.64 -7.58 12.52
N TRP A 87 8.37 -7.29 11.26
CA TRP A 87 7.08 -7.45 10.63
C TRP A 87 7.27 -7.96 9.21
N TYR A 88 6.28 -8.68 8.71
CA TYR A 88 6.27 -9.24 7.37
C TYR A 88 4.95 -8.91 6.68
N TRP A 89 4.93 -9.00 5.36
CA TRP A 89 3.69 -8.87 4.61
C TRP A 89 2.97 -10.21 4.60
N LEU A 90 1.72 -10.24 5.05
CA LEU A 90 0.81 -11.36 4.92
C LEU A 90 -0.15 -11.03 3.76
N GLY A 91 0.07 -11.65 2.61
CA GLY A 91 -0.52 -11.16 1.37
C GLY A 91 0.08 -9.79 0.99
N TRP A 92 -0.76 -8.89 0.46
CA TRP A 92 -0.28 -7.64 -0.13
C TRP A 92 -0.42 -6.41 0.78
N TRP A 93 -1.28 -6.45 1.81
CA TRP A 93 -1.61 -5.26 2.60
C TRP A 93 -1.58 -5.45 4.12
N VAL A 94 -1.54 -6.69 4.61
CA VAL A 94 -1.56 -6.97 6.05
C VAL A 94 -0.14 -7.12 6.56
N GLN A 95 0.16 -6.53 7.73
CA GLN A 95 1.48 -6.55 8.34
C GLN A 95 1.45 -7.10 9.78
N PRO A 96 1.47 -8.43 9.96
CA PRO A 96 1.61 -9.01 11.29
C PRO A 96 3.04 -8.87 11.82
N VAL A 97 3.18 -9.00 13.13
CA VAL A 97 4.48 -9.04 13.81
C VAL A 97 5.15 -10.41 13.54
N LEU A 98 6.46 -10.37 13.28
CA LEU A 98 7.32 -11.55 13.22
C LEU A 98 8.05 -11.69 14.56
N GLU A 99 7.56 -12.57 15.42
CA GLU A 99 8.16 -12.82 16.73
C GLU A 99 8.22 -14.29 17.13
N SER A 100 7.27 -15.11 16.71
CA SER A 100 7.20 -16.52 17.08
C SER A 100 7.66 -17.45 15.94
N PRO A 101 8.02 -18.71 16.23
CA PRO A 101 8.29 -19.71 15.19
C PRO A 101 7.12 -19.89 14.22
N ARG A 102 5.88 -19.78 14.71
CA ARG A 102 4.67 -19.78 13.87
C ARG A 102 4.70 -18.63 12.86
N ASP A 103 5.00 -17.41 13.30
CA ASP A 103 5.02 -16.24 12.41
C ASP A 103 6.12 -16.35 11.36
N LEU A 104 7.24 -16.99 11.70
CA LEU A 104 8.30 -17.28 10.73
C LEU A 104 7.84 -18.23 9.62
N LEU A 105 7.04 -19.25 9.95
CA LEU A 105 6.45 -20.14 8.93
C LEU A 105 5.50 -19.36 8.01
N LEU A 106 4.65 -18.49 8.57
CA LEU A 106 3.72 -17.64 7.81
C LEU A 106 4.46 -16.64 6.92
N ALA A 107 5.50 -15.98 7.45
CA ALA A 107 6.34 -15.06 6.69
C ALA A 107 7.02 -15.77 5.51
N HIS A 108 7.55 -16.97 5.75
CA HIS A 108 8.13 -17.78 4.69
C HIS A 108 7.11 -18.22 3.63
N ALA A 109 5.90 -18.63 4.02
CA ALA A 109 4.85 -18.95 3.05
C ALA A 109 4.44 -17.72 2.24
N SER A 110 4.25 -16.56 2.89
CA SER A 110 3.89 -15.30 2.24
C SER A 110 4.95 -14.80 1.26
N HIS A 111 6.23 -15.11 1.49
CA HIS A 111 7.32 -14.77 0.57
C HIS A 111 7.10 -15.29 -0.86
N TRP A 112 6.39 -16.41 -1.02
CA TRP A 112 6.14 -17.06 -2.31
C TRP A 112 4.86 -16.56 -3.02
N LEU A 113 4.19 -15.53 -2.49
CA LEU A 113 2.97 -14.96 -3.07
C LEU A 113 3.27 -14.01 -4.26
N ASP A 114 3.89 -14.53 -5.32
CA ASP A 114 4.17 -13.79 -6.56
C ASP A 114 3.59 -14.42 -7.83
N GLY A 115 2.83 -15.51 -7.69
CA GLY A 115 2.17 -16.23 -8.79
C GLY A 115 3.11 -17.11 -9.64
N ARG A 116 4.43 -16.90 -9.57
CA ARG A 116 5.42 -17.68 -10.34
C ARG A 116 5.92 -18.89 -9.55
N HIS A 117 5.88 -18.81 -8.22
CA HIS A 117 6.40 -19.83 -7.31
C HIS A 117 5.29 -20.56 -6.55
N VAL A 118 4.19 -20.90 -7.23
CA VAL A 118 3.06 -21.64 -6.63
C VAL A 118 3.50 -23.00 -6.04
N PRO A 119 4.41 -23.79 -6.66
CA PRO A 119 4.89 -25.03 -6.05
C PRO A 119 5.65 -24.82 -4.73
N GLU A 120 6.43 -23.74 -4.60
CA GLU A 120 7.11 -23.36 -3.36
C GLU A 120 6.10 -22.94 -2.29
N LEU A 121 5.08 -22.17 -2.69
CA LEU A 121 3.97 -21.78 -1.83
C LEU A 121 3.22 -23.00 -1.30
N ASP A 122 2.85 -23.95 -2.17
CA ASP A 122 2.14 -25.18 -1.77
C ASP A 122 2.96 -26.02 -0.78
N ARG A 123 4.28 -26.12 -0.99
CA ARG A 123 5.19 -26.78 -0.03
C ARG A 123 5.26 -26.05 1.30
N ALA A 124 5.27 -24.71 1.28
CA ALA A 124 5.29 -23.91 2.50
C ALA A 124 3.97 -24.03 3.27
N LEU A 125 2.83 -24.01 2.57
CA LEU A 125 1.49 -24.19 3.16
C LEU A 125 1.32 -25.57 3.79
N ALA A 126 1.86 -26.63 3.18
CA ALA A 126 1.82 -27.98 3.72
C ALA A 126 2.54 -28.12 5.08
N GLY A 127 3.47 -27.21 5.40
CA GLY A 127 4.16 -27.14 6.69
C GLY A 127 3.46 -26.32 7.77
N LEU A 128 2.32 -25.68 7.45
CA LEU A 128 1.55 -24.87 8.40
C LEU A 128 0.52 -25.73 9.16
N PRO A 129 0.00 -25.22 10.30
CA PRO A 129 -1.15 -25.83 10.98
C PRO A 129 -2.36 -25.99 10.05
N PRO A 130 -3.32 -26.87 10.38
CA PRO A 130 -4.52 -27.04 9.57
C PRO A 130 -5.27 -25.72 9.35
N VAL A 131 -5.81 -25.53 8.14
CA VAL A 131 -6.46 -24.29 7.68
C VAL A 131 -7.54 -23.76 8.63
N ASP A 132 -8.24 -24.65 9.34
CA ASP A 132 -9.34 -24.27 10.24
C ASP A 132 -8.90 -23.81 11.63
N THR A 133 -7.64 -24.01 11.98
CA THR A 133 -7.11 -23.71 13.32
C THR A 133 -6.57 -22.29 13.45
N ASP A 134 -6.34 -21.61 12.33
CA ASP A 134 -5.58 -20.38 12.29
C ASP A 134 -6.04 -19.45 11.16
N HIS A 135 -6.49 -18.25 11.52
CA HIS A 135 -7.02 -17.28 10.57
C HIS A 135 -5.98 -16.79 9.54
N GLN A 136 -4.72 -16.63 9.94
CA GLN A 136 -3.66 -16.16 9.03
C GLN A 136 -3.24 -17.28 8.06
N VAL A 137 -3.24 -18.54 8.53
CA VAL A 137 -3.05 -19.71 7.64
C VAL A 137 -4.20 -19.78 6.64
N ARG A 138 -5.45 -19.68 7.10
CA ARG A 138 -6.64 -19.63 6.22
C ARG A 138 -6.52 -18.54 5.17
N PHE A 139 -6.05 -17.35 5.56
CA PHE A 139 -5.86 -16.25 4.64
C PHE A 139 -4.76 -16.53 3.59
N LEU A 140 -3.66 -17.19 3.95
CA LEU A 140 -2.67 -17.61 2.95
C LEU A 140 -3.23 -18.63 1.95
N HIS A 141 -4.09 -19.55 2.39
CA HIS A 141 -4.83 -20.42 1.48
C HIS A 141 -5.78 -19.65 0.56
N ALA A 142 -6.41 -18.58 1.07
CA ALA A 142 -7.18 -17.66 0.23
C ALA A 142 -6.28 -16.98 -0.82
N CYS A 143 -5.12 -16.43 -0.43
CA CYS A 143 -4.18 -15.85 -1.39
C CYS A 143 -3.69 -16.87 -2.44
N ARG A 144 -3.47 -18.13 -2.04
CA ARG A 144 -3.13 -19.20 -2.97
C ARG A 144 -4.27 -19.50 -3.95
N ALA A 145 -5.51 -19.62 -3.46
CA ALA A 145 -6.69 -19.82 -4.30
C ALA A 145 -6.88 -18.66 -5.31
N TYR A 146 -6.63 -17.43 -4.87
CA TYR A 146 -6.63 -16.26 -5.74
C TYR A 146 -5.59 -16.37 -6.88
N LEU A 147 -4.34 -16.73 -6.56
CA LEU A 147 -3.27 -16.85 -7.57
C LEU A 147 -3.57 -17.90 -8.64
N VAL A 148 -4.24 -19.00 -8.27
CA VAL A 148 -4.64 -20.05 -9.22
C VAL A 148 -6.03 -19.84 -9.82
N LYS A 149 -6.68 -18.71 -9.52
CA LYS A 149 -8.04 -18.36 -9.99
C LYS A 149 -9.13 -19.36 -9.56
N ASP A 150 -8.95 -20.03 -8.42
CA ASP A 150 -9.97 -20.90 -7.81
C ASP A 150 -10.92 -20.06 -6.95
N TRP A 151 -11.95 -19.51 -7.60
CA TRP A 151 -12.87 -18.57 -6.97
C TRP A 151 -13.75 -19.23 -5.90
N GLU A 152 -14.11 -20.50 -6.06
CA GLU A 152 -14.92 -21.23 -5.08
C GLU A 152 -14.15 -21.48 -3.79
N GLN A 153 -12.90 -21.93 -3.88
CA GLN A 153 -12.04 -22.08 -2.71
C GLN A 153 -11.71 -20.73 -2.08
N LEU A 154 -11.52 -19.69 -2.90
CA LEU A 154 -11.30 -18.34 -2.39
C LEU A 154 -12.45 -17.89 -1.49
N VAL A 155 -13.70 -18.07 -1.94
CA VAL A 155 -14.90 -17.80 -1.14
C VAL A 155 -14.88 -18.57 0.19
N ARG A 156 -14.68 -19.89 0.14
CA ARG A 156 -14.66 -20.76 1.35
C ARG A 156 -13.59 -20.35 2.36
N HIS A 157 -12.43 -19.90 1.89
CA HIS A 157 -11.36 -19.44 2.78
C HIS A 157 -11.58 -18.03 3.32
N THR A 158 -12.27 -17.15 2.58
CA THR A 158 -12.52 -15.77 3.03
C THR A 158 -13.72 -15.62 3.97
N ASP A 159 -14.75 -16.45 3.83
CA ASP A 159 -16.01 -16.29 4.58
C ASP A 159 -15.83 -16.27 6.11
N PRO A 160 -15.02 -17.16 6.72
CA PRO A 160 -14.78 -17.11 8.16
C PRO A 160 -13.98 -15.89 8.64
N LEU A 161 -13.37 -15.13 7.72
CA LEU A 161 -12.43 -14.05 8.02
C LEU A 161 -13.06 -12.66 7.90
N ILE A 162 -14.29 -12.53 7.40
CA ILE A 162 -14.91 -11.23 7.10
C ILE A 162 -15.04 -10.31 8.33
N ASP A 163 -15.26 -10.89 9.51
CA ASP A 163 -15.37 -10.18 10.79
C ASP A 163 -14.03 -10.07 11.53
N ASP A 164 -12.96 -10.67 11.00
CA ASP A 164 -11.63 -10.60 11.62
C ASP A 164 -11.15 -9.15 11.72
N ALA A 165 -10.57 -8.79 12.87
CA ALA A 165 -10.14 -7.42 13.13
C ALA A 165 -9.01 -6.97 12.21
N MET A 166 -8.11 -7.89 11.84
CA MET A 166 -6.92 -7.62 11.03
C MET A 166 -7.13 -7.98 9.56
N LEU A 167 -7.84 -9.08 9.28
CA LEU A 167 -7.97 -9.65 7.93
C LEU A 167 -9.30 -9.30 7.24
N GLY A 168 -10.29 -8.76 7.96
CA GLY A 168 -11.65 -8.62 7.45
C GLY A 168 -11.80 -7.71 6.22
N ILE A 169 -10.95 -6.68 6.08
CA ILE A 169 -11.00 -5.79 4.90
C ILE A 169 -10.55 -6.56 3.66
N GLU A 170 -9.42 -7.26 3.75
CA GLU A 170 -8.81 -8.02 2.67
C GLU A 170 -9.62 -9.26 2.35
N ALA A 171 -10.12 -9.98 3.36
CA ALA A 171 -11.04 -11.10 3.17
C ALA A 171 -12.34 -10.65 2.48
N GLY A 172 -12.91 -9.50 2.88
CA GLY A 172 -14.07 -8.91 2.23
C GLY A 172 -13.81 -8.50 0.78
N LEU A 173 -12.63 -7.95 0.49
CA LEU A 173 -12.19 -7.63 -0.87
C LEU A 173 -12.08 -8.91 -1.72
N PHE A 174 -11.28 -9.88 -1.29
CA PHE A 174 -11.05 -11.12 -2.04
C PHE A 174 -12.33 -11.95 -2.20
N GLY A 175 -13.09 -12.13 -1.11
CA GLY A 175 -14.34 -12.89 -1.10
C GLY A 175 -15.45 -12.21 -1.90
N GLY A 176 -15.50 -10.87 -1.88
CA GLY A 176 -16.41 -10.08 -2.69
C GLY A 176 -16.06 -10.13 -4.17
N MET A 177 -14.79 -9.94 -4.52
CA MET A 177 -14.29 -10.06 -5.90
C MET A 177 -14.53 -11.47 -6.47
N ALA A 178 -14.25 -12.52 -5.70
CA ALA A 178 -14.51 -13.90 -6.12
C ALA A 178 -15.99 -14.11 -6.46
N ARG A 179 -16.90 -13.58 -5.63
CA ARG A 179 -18.35 -13.64 -5.89
C ARG A 179 -18.77 -12.85 -7.11
N VAL A 180 -18.16 -11.69 -7.40
CA VAL A 180 -18.39 -10.98 -8.67
C VAL A 180 -17.96 -11.84 -9.86
N ARG A 181 -16.79 -12.51 -9.77
CA ARG A 181 -16.29 -13.41 -10.83
C ARG A 181 -17.18 -14.64 -11.03
N LEU A 182 -17.88 -15.07 -9.99
CA LEU A 182 -18.88 -16.14 -10.00
C LEU A 182 -20.31 -15.64 -10.31
N GLU A 183 -20.47 -14.37 -10.69
CA GLU A 183 -21.77 -13.72 -10.98
C GLU A 183 -22.76 -13.71 -9.79
N MET A 184 -22.26 -13.93 -8.57
CA MET A 184 -23.01 -13.89 -7.32
C MET A 184 -23.11 -12.46 -6.79
N TYR A 185 -23.54 -11.51 -7.63
CA TYR A 185 -23.46 -10.07 -7.35
C TYR A 185 -24.20 -9.63 -6.08
N GLY A 186 -25.38 -10.21 -5.82
CA GLY A 186 -26.16 -9.92 -4.60
C GLY A 186 -25.47 -10.36 -3.31
N GLN A 187 -24.60 -11.38 -3.37
CA GLN A 187 -23.78 -11.78 -2.22
C GLN A 187 -22.48 -10.97 -2.13
N ALA A 188 -21.95 -10.50 -3.25
CA ALA A 188 -20.72 -9.71 -3.29
C ALA A 188 -20.90 -8.31 -2.69
N GLU A 189 -22.01 -7.64 -3.02
CA GLU A 189 -22.28 -6.26 -2.60
C GLU A 189 -22.17 -6.02 -1.08
N PRO A 190 -22.88 -6.75 -0.21
CA PRO A 190 -22.83 -6.47 1.24
C PRO A 190 -21.42 -6.63 1.81
N LEU A 191 -20.65 -7.61 1.31
CA LEU A 191 -19.26 -7.85 1.72
C LEU A 191 -18.33 -6.70 1.30
N LEU A 192 -18.41 -6.29 0.03
CA LEU A 192 -17.59 -5.22 -0.52
C LEU A 192 -17.94 -3.86 0.10
N SER A 193 -19.22 -3.61 0.34
CA SER A 193 -19.70 -2.41 1.02
C SER A 193 -19.20 -2.34 2.47
N ALA A 194 -19.33 -3.43 3.24
CA ALA A 194 -18.84 -3.51 4.61
C ALA A 194 -17.31 -3.33 4.69
N ALA A 195 -16.56 -3.98 3.79
CA ALA A 195 -15.11 -3.82 3.71
C ALA A 195 -14.70 -2.39 3.33
N LEU A 196 -15.39 -1.75 2.37
CA LEU A 196 -15.15 -0.36 1.99
C LEU A 196 -15.45 0.64 3.11
N MET A 197 -16.46 0.37 3.93
CA MET A 197 -16.80 1.18 5.11
C MET A 197 -15.75 1.07 6.21
N ARG A 198 -15.17 -0.12 6.41
CA ARG A 198 -14.06 -0.35 7.36
C ARG A 198 -12.71 0.17 6.84
N CYS A 199 -12.54 0.21 5.51
CA CYS A 199 -11.33 0.66 4.85
C CYS A 199 -11.13 2.17 5.02
N ARG A 200 -9.96 2.59 5.53
CA ARG A 200 -9.63 4.02 5.67
C ARG A 200 -9.35 4.66 4.30
N SER A 201 -9.48 5.99 4.20
CA SER A 201 -9.34 6.72 2.93
C SER A 201 -7.98 6.53 2.24
N GLU A 202 -6.91 6.42 3.02
CA GLU A 202 -5.51 6.34 2.57
C GLU A 202 -5.07 4.92 2.16
N GLN A 203 -5.89 3.90 2.43
CA GLN A 203 -5.48 2.51 2.20
C GLN A 203 -5.47 2.15 0.70
N PRO A 204 -4.40 1.51 0.18
CA PRO A 204 -4.26 1.18 -1.24
C PRO A 204 -5.43 0.36 -1.81
N GLN A 205 -5.94 -0.59 -1.03
CA GLN A 205 -7.04 -1.49 -1.42
C GLN A 205 -8.39 -0.80 -1.57
N ARG A 206 -8.54 0.47 -1.14
CA ARG A 206 -9.81 1.22 -1.26
C ARG A 206 -10.23 1.41 -2.71
N LYS A 207 -9.27 1.59 -3.62
CA LYS A 207 -9.53 1.70 -5.07
C LYS A 207 -10.16 0.39 -5.59
N GLU A 208 -9.57 -0.74 -5.22
CA GLU A 208 -10.01 -2.07 -5.65
C GLU A 208 -11.40 -2.40 -5.09
N LEU A 209 -11.64 -2.10 -3.81
CA LEU A 209 -12.96 -2.25 -3.19
C LEU A 209 -14.04 -1.46 -3.92
N ARG A 210 -13.77 -0.21 -4.31
CA ARG A 210 -14.72 0.60 -5.08
C ARG A 210 -14.98 0.00 -6.46
N TYR A 211 -13.95 -0.47 -7.14
CA TYR A 211 -14.09 -1.09 -8.46
C TYR A 211 -14.97 -2.34 -8.38
N TRP A 212 -14.67 -3.26 -7.45
CA TRP A 212 -15.45 -4.50 -7.32
C TRP A 212 -16.87 -4.24 -6.81
N LEU A 213 -17.08 -3.24 -5.94
CA LEU A 213 -18.42 -2.84 -5.53
C LEU A 213 -19.22 -2.25 -6.70
N ALA A 214 -18.58 -1.45 -7.56
CA ALA A 214 -19.20 -0.94 -8.78
C ALA A 214 -19.60 -2.07 -9.73
N ARG A 215 -18.73 -3.08 -9.89
CA ARG A 215 -19.03 -4.30 -10.66
C ARG A 215 -20.23 -5.06 -10.09
N ALA A 216 -20.34 -5.16 -8.77
CA ALA A 216 -21.49 -5.81 -8.13
C ALA A 216 -22.79 -5.02 -8.37
N HIS A 217 -22.77 -3.69 -8.28
CA HIS A 217 -23.94 -2.87 -8.61
C HIS A 217 -24.35 -3.01 -10.07
N GLU A 218 -23.40 -2.91 -11.00
CA GLU A 218 -23.62 -3.08 -12.45
C GLU A 218 -24.23 -4.45 -12.77
N GLY A 219 -23.68 -5.54 -12.20
CA GLY A 219 -24.19 -6.90 -12.40
C GLY A 219 -25.61 -7.13 -11.84
N THR A 220 -26.09 -6.28 -10.93
CA THR A 220 -27.48 -6.26 -10.47
C THR A 220 -28.39 -5.28 -11.21
N GLY A 221 -27.91 -4.66 -12.30
CA GLY A 221 -28.64 -3.66 -13.08
C GLY A 221 -28.70 -2.27 -12.45
N ARG A 222 -27.90 -1.98 -11.42
CA ARG A 222 -27.87 -0.68 -10.72
C ARG A 222 -26.71 0.20 -11.20
N SER A 223 -26.64 0.45 -12.50
CA SER A 223 -25.57 1.25 -13.15
C SER A 223 -25.42 2.65 -12.54
N ALA A 224 -26.52 3.30 -12.16
CA ALA A 224 -26.52 4.59 -11.47
C ALA A 224 -25.72 4.58 -10.14
N ALA A 225 -25.78 3.47 -9.39
CA ALA A 225 -25.02 3.30 -8.16
C ALA A 225 -23.54 2.96 -8.44
N ALA A 226 -23.23 2.33 -9.58
CA ALA A 226 -21.86 2.00 -9.99
C ALA A 226 -21.08 3.23 -10.47
N LEU A 227 -21.72 4.17 -11.17
CA LEU A 227 -21.10 5.38 -11.74
C LEU A 227 -20.23 6.19 -10.75
N PRO A 228 -20.71 6.60 -9.57
CA PRO A 228 -19.88 7.37 -8.64
C PRO A 228 -18.65 6.59 -8.15
N LEU A 229 -18.75 5.27 -8.04
CA LEU A 229 -17.64 4.40 -7.65
C LEU A 229 -16.60 4.30 -8.77
N TYR A 230 -17.01 4.04 -10.01
CA TYR A 230 -16.09 4.03 -11.16
C TYR A 230 -15.42 5.39 -11.38
N ARG A 231 -16.15 6.50 -11.26
CA ARG A 231 -15.57 7.85 -11.33
C ARG A 231 -14.55 8.08 -10.21
N ALA A 232 -14.79 7.54 -9.02
CA ALA A 232 -13.82 7.63 -7.93
C ALA A 232 -12.55 6.80 -8.21
N VAL A 233 -12.68 5.62 -8.82
CA VAL A 233 -11.53 4.80 -9.25
C VAL A 233 -10.75 5.50 -10.35
N HIS A 234 -11.43 5.94 -11.42
CA HIS A 234 -10.82 6.59 -12.58
C HIS A 234 -10.07 7.88 -12.19
N ARG A 235 -10.58 8.66 -11.22
CA ARG A 235 -9.87 9.85 -10.71
C ARG A 235 -8.55 9.52 -10.01
N VAL A 236 -8.46 8.34 -9.38
CA VAL A 236 -7.24 7.89 -8.70
C VAL A 236 -6.28 7.26 -9.69
N ASP A 237 -6.81 6.45 -10.60
CA ASP A 237 -6.03 5.68 -11.58
C ASP A 237 -6.88 5.43 -12.83
N PRO A 238 -6.72 6.26 -13.88
CA PRO A 238 -7.47 6.13 -15.14
C PRO A 238 -7.23 4.81 -15.88
N ALA A 239 -6.08 4.17 -15.63
CA ALA A 239 -5.67 2.92 -16.27
C ALA A 239 -6.04 1.68 -15.45
N PHE A 240 -6.74 1.84 -14.32
CA PHE A 240 -7.09 0.72 -13.48
C PHE A 240 -8.14 -0.17 -14.15
N MET A 241 -7.73 -1.39 -14.53
CA MET A 241 -8.60 -2.38 -15.15
C MET A 241 -9.34 -1.79 -16.37
N ASP A 242 -10.57 -2.22 -16.60
CA ASP A 242 -11.46 -1.73 -17.66
C ASP A 242 -12.32 -0.53 -17.22
N THR A 243 -11.95 0.19 -16.14
CA THR A 243 -12.78 1.27 -15.55
C THR A 243 -13.19 2.33 -16.57
N SER A 244 -12.27 2.76 -17.43
CA SER A 244 -12.55 3.77 -18.47
C SER A 244 -13.54 3.27 -19.51
N ALA A 245 -13.40 2.01 -19.94
CA ALA A 245 -14.33 1.38 -20.89
C ALA A 245 -15.73 1.22 -20.27
N ARG A 246 -15.81 0.85 -18.98
CA ARG A 246 -17.09 0.74 -18.26
C ARG A 246 -17.81 2.07 -18.12
N LEU A 247 -17.08 3.15 -17.82
CA LEU A 247 -17.66 4.50 -17.77
C LEU A 247 -18.24 4.94 -19.11
N ALA A 248 -17.57 4.63 -20.22
CA ALA A 248 -18.07 4.92 -21.57
C ALA A 248 -19.33 4.10 -21.88
N ALA A 249 -19.30 2.78 -21.63
CA ALA A 249 -20.43 1.89 -21.90
C ALA A 249 -21.71 2.29 -21.14
N ILE A 250 -21.60 2.71 -19.87
CA ILE A 250 -22.76 3.18 -19.10
C ILE A 250 -23.29 4.51 -19.65
N ALA A 251 -22.41 5.44 -20.04
CA ALA A 251 -22.82 6.72 -20.62
C ALA A 251 -23.51 6.57 -21.98
N GLU A 252 -23.08 5.61 -22.80
CA GLU A 252 -23.72 5.28 -24.09
C GLU A 252 -25.09 4.61 -23.90
N GLY A 253 -25.21 3.72 -22.91
CA GLY A 253 -26.47 3.06 -22.56
C GLY A 253 -27.54 4.01 -22.02
N ASP A 254 -27.15 4.98 -21.18
CA ASP A 254 -28.05 6.02 -20.65
C ASP A 254 -28.50 7.01 -21.75
N GLY A 255 -27.74 7.16 -22.85
CA GLY A 255 -28.07 8.02 -23.98
C GLY A 255 -29.15 7.47 -24.92
N TYR A 256 -29.54 6.21 -24.79
CA TYR A 256 -30.57 5.58 -25.64
C TYR A 256 -31.99 5.73 -25.11
N ASP A 257 -32.18 6.14 -23.85
CA ASP A 257 -33.51 6.28 -23.23
C ASP A 257 -34.12 7.69 -23.38
N ASP A 258 -33.39 8.62 -24.03
CA ASP A 258 -33.83 10.02 -24.23
C ASP A 258 -34.03 10.40 -25.71
N SER A 259 -34.06 9.41 -26.63
CA SER A 259 -34.22 9.64 -28.08
C SER A 259 -35.29 8.78 -28.76
N ALA A 260 -36.31 8.36 -28.00
CA ALA A 260 -37.48 7.66 -28.56
C ALA A 260 -38.40 8.53 -29.44
N ASP A 261 -38.00 9.76 -29.80
CA ASP A 261 -38.61 10.55 -30.86
C ASP A 261 -37.53 11.28 -31.66
N LEU A 262 -36.88 10.59 -32.60
CA LEU A 262 -36.52 11.13 -33.93
C LEU A 262 -35.81 10.04 -34.76
N ALA A 263 -36.56 9.51 -35.71
CA ALA A 263 -36.08 8.60 -36.73
C ALA A 263 -34.97 9.21 -37.59
N ALA A 264 -33.86 8.50 -37.75
CA ALA A 264 -33.02 8.58 -38.95
C ALA A 264 -32.31 7.24 -39.20
N ILE A 265 -32.86 6.50 -40.15
CA ILE A 265 -32.29 5.31 -40.79
C ILE A 265 -31.05 5.74 -41.60
N THR A 266 -29.93 5.03 -41.46
CA THR A 266 -29.05 4.70 -42.59
C THR A 266 -28.45 3.30 -42.44
N LEU A 267 -28.37 2.63 -43.59
CA LEU A 267 -28.21 1.19 -43.82
C LEU A 267 -26.82 0.90 -44.40
N THR A 268 -26.38 -0.36 -44.25
CA THR A 268 -25.25 -1.09 -44.89
C THR A 268 -23.88 -0.99 -44.19
N GLY A 269 -23.10 -2.06 -44.01
CA GLY A 269 -23.18 -3.42 -44.56
C GLY A 269 -22.26 -4.43 -43.86
N PHE A 270 -22.45 -5.68 -44.25
CA PHE A 270 -21.95 -6.96 -43.75
C PHE A 270 -20.43 -7.13 -43.57
N GLY A 271 -20.05 -8.01 -42.64
CA GLY A 271 -18.78 -8.73 -42.65
C GLY A 271 -18.54 -9.54 -41.37
N GLN A 272 -18.80 -10.85 -41.42
CA GLN A 272 -18.38 -11.83 -40.43
C GLN A 272 -16.86 -11.79 -40.24
N ASP A 273 -16.39 -11.95 -39.00
CA ASP A 273 -15.44 -13.03 -38.69
C ASP A 273 -15.43 -13.29 -37.18
N MET A 274 -15.79 -14.52 -36.82
CA MET A 274 -15.44 -15.11 -35.54
C MET A 274 -13.94 -15.39 -35.54
N LEU A 275 -13.26 -14.96 -34.48
CA LEU A 275 -12.00 -15.58 -34.06
C LEU A 275 -11.99 -15.68 -32.54
N GLU A 276 -12.14 -16.91 -32.06
CA GLU A 276 -11.66 -17.36 -30.76
C GLU A 276 -10.17 -16.98 -30.64
N GLY A 277 -9.82 -16.32 -29.54
CA GLY A 277 -8.45 -15.96 -29.19
C GLY A 277 -8.19 -16.28 -27.70
N PRO A 278 -7.02 -16.85 -27.36
CA PRO A 278 -6.78 -17.51 -26.09
C PRO A 278 -6.52 -16.53 -24.94
N ASP A 279 -6.80 -17.02 -23.73
CA ASP A 279 -6.50 -16.42 -22.42
C ASP A 279 -5.32 -15.44 -22.41
N GLY A 280 -5.65 -14.15 -22.42
CA GLY A 280 -4.72 -13.07 -22.17
C GLY A 280 -4.40 -12.96 -20.69
N MET A 281 -3.12 -13.12 -20.35
CA MET A 281 -2.53 -12.81 -19.05
C MET A 281 -3.08 -11.49 -18.46
N ASP A 282 -3.74 -11.61 -17.31
CA ASP A 282 -4.34 -10.51 -16.53
C ASP A 282 -3.18 -9.70 -15.89
N PRO A 283 -2.93 -8.42 -16.28
CA PRO A 283 -1.81 -7.65 -15.77
C PRO A 283 -2.20 -7.01 -14.42
N LEU A 284 -2.40 -7.85 -13.41
CA LEU A 284 -2.74 -7.38 -12.06
C LEU A 284 -1.57 -6.64 -11.39
N PHE A 285 -0.32 -6.93 -11.77
CA PHE A 285 0.88 -6.28 -11.22
C PHE A 285 2.03 -6.26 -12.24
N GLY A 286 2.00 -5.34 -13.20
CA GLY A 286 3.07 -5.08 -14.17
C GLY A 286 3.69 -3.69 -13.97
N ILE A 287 5.01 -3.65 -13.78
CA ILE A 287 5.82 -2.43 -13.63
C ILE A 287 6.32 -2.01 -15.03
N GLU A 288 6.36 -0.68 -15.25
CA GLU A 288 7.08 0.10 -16.30
C GLU A 288 6.40 0.43 -17.65
N GLY A 289 6.13 1.75 -17.83
CA GLY A 289 6.81 2.58 -18.84
C GLY A 289 6.14 2.81 -20.20
N ARG A 290 5.46 3.96 -20.39
CA ARG A 290 5.80 4.95 -21.45
C ARG A 290 4.92 6.20 -21.44
N GLU A 291 5.56 7.29 -21.87
CA GLU A 291 5.09 8.66 -22.06
C GLU A 291 3.99 8.78 -23.11
N LEU A 292 3.00 9.67 -22.87
CA LEU A 292 2.18 10.27 -23.92
C LEU A 292 1.92 11.76 -23.60
N LYS A 293 2.29 12.60 -24.57
CA LYS A 293 2.08 14.06 -24.60
C LYS A 293 0.58 14.40 -24.54
N LEU A 294 0.23 15.42 -23.75
CA LEU A 294 -1.08 16.08 -23.79
C LEU A 294 -0.96 17.46 -24.46
N SER A 295 -1.89 17.74 -25.37
CA SER A 295 -2.24 19.07 -25.87
C SER A 295 -3.56 19.50 -25.22
N ASP A 296 -3.62 20.78 -24.81
CA ASP A 296 -4.70 21.38 -24.01
C ASP A 296 -6.03 21.54 -24.75
N PRO A 297 -7.15 21.58 -24.00
CA PRO A 297 -8.17 22.58 -24.32
C PRO A 297 -8.79 23.32 -23.11
N GLU A 298 -9.28 24.53 -23.42
CA GLU A 298 -9.96 25.54 -22.58
C GLU A 298 -11.26 25.09 -21.88
N PRO A 299 -11.72 25.83 -20.84
CA PRO A 299 -12.93 25.51 -20.08
C PRO A 299 -14.16 26.31 -20.55
N PRO A 300 -15.39 25.85 -20.23
CA PRO A 300 -16.51 26.75 -20.07
C PRO A 300 -17.00 26.84 -18.62
N ALA A 301 -17.42 28.06 -18.30
CA ALA A 301 -17.90 28.54 -17.02
C ALA A 301 -19.41 28.30 -16.82
N GLY A 302 -19.82 28.21 -15.55
CA GLY A 302 -21.22 28.34 -15.12
C GLY A 302 -21.42 27.87 -13.66
N PRO A 303 -21.94 28.71 -12.74
CA PRO A 303 -22.03 28.37 -11.33
C PRO A 303 -23.35 27.69 -10.96
N LEU A 304 -23.30 26.71 -10.06
CA LEU A 304 -24.47 26.14 -9.38
C LEU A 304 -24.49 26.53 -7.88
N PRO A 305 -25.68 26.72 -7.28
CA PRO A 305 -25.88 27.46 -6.03
C PRO A 305 -25.69 26.62 -4.76
N SER A 306 -25.41 27.32 -3.66
CA SER A 306 -25.18 26.78 -2.32
C SER A 306 -26.47 26.42 -1.58
N MET A 307 -26.45 25.30 -0.85
CA MET A 307 -27.39 25.03 0.24
C MET A 307 -26.60 24.55 1.46
N THR A 308 -26.64 25.38 2.50
CA THR A 308 -26.22 25.09 3.87
C THR A 308 -27.24 24.20 4.58
N ASP A 309 -26.75 23.24 5.37
CA ASP A 309 -27.49 22.73 6.53
C ASP A 309 -26.53 22.54 7.73
N PRO A 310 -26.89 22.99 8.95
CA PRO A 310 -26.01 22.98 10.11
C PRO A 310 -26.28 21.78 11.04
N ALA A 311 -25.21 21.24 11.63
CA ALA A 311 -25.12 20.65 12.98
C ALA A 311 -24.22 19.41 13.03
N GLY A 312 -22.91 19.64 13.21
CA GLY A 312 -21.95 18.65 13.69
C GLY A 312 -20.98 19.35 14.62
N ARG A 313 -21.04 19.07 15.92
CA ARG A 313 -20.16 19.67 16.95
C ARG A 313 -18.70 19.28 16.69
N GLU A 314 -17.89 20.23 16.24
CA GLU A 314 -16.43 20.14 16.24
C GLU A 314 -15.89 20.37 17.66
N ARG A 315 -15.00 19.49 18.13
CA ARG A 315 -14.13 19.79 19.27
C ARG A 315 -12.99 20.67 18.74
N SER A 316 -13.04 21.96 19.06
CA SER A 316 -11.97 22.91 18.77
C SER A 316 -10.75 22.62 19.66
N GLY A 317 -9.63 22.26 19.03
CA GLY A 317 -8.31 22.47 19.62
C GLY A 317 -8.00 23.97 19.70
N PRO A 318 -6.95 24.38 20.44
CA PRO A 318 -6.60 25.80 20.57
C PRO A 318 -6.30 26.40 19.19
N PRO A 319 -6.60 27.70 18.98
CA PRO A 319 -6.41 28.34 17.69
C PRO A 319 -4.92 28.41 17.36
N VAL A 320 -4.50 27.63 16.37
CA VAL A 320 -3.21 27.84 15.70
C VAL A 320 -3.36 29.16 14.94
N GLY A 321 -2.61 30.18 15.35
CA GLY A 321 -2.56 31.45 14.63
C GLY A 321 -2.17 31.23 13.16
N PRO A 322 -2.55 32.13 12.24
CA PRO A 322 -2.23 31.95 10.83
C PRO A 322 -0.72 31.84 10.66
N LEU A 323 -0.26 30.66 10.23
CA LEU A 323 1.13 30.47 9.82
C LEU A 323 1.41 31.46 8.69
N PRO A 324 2.56 32.16 8.71
CA PRO A 324 2.94 33.04 7.61
C PRO A 324 2.99 32.23 6.31
N ALA A 325 2.26 32.69 5.29
CA ALA A 325 2.33 32.11 3.95
C ALA A 325 3.66 32.51 3.31
N GLY A 326 4.38 31.53 2.76
CA GLY A 326 5.64 31.76 2.06
C GLY A 326 5.45 32.47 0.71
N PRO A 327 6.55 32.83 0.04
CA PRO A 327 6.50 33.34 -1.30
C PRO A 327 5.91 32.29 -2.24
N THR A 328 5.22 32.76 -3.28
CA THR A 328 4.93 31.91 -4.43
C THR A 328 5.97 32.20 -5.47
N ASP A 329 6.94 31.31 -5.60
CA ASP A 329 8.01 31.51 -6.56
C ASP A 329 8.19 30.26 -7.42
N PRO A 330 7.79 30.31 -8.71
CA PRO A 330 7.98 29.19 -9.62
C PRO A 330 9.48 28.92 -9.88
N VAL A 331 10.35 29.92 -9.78
CA VAL A 331 11.79 29.76 -9.97
C VAL A 331 12.37 28.94 -8.81
N LEU A 332 12.02 29.28 -7.57
CA LEU A 332 12.46 28.51 -6.39
C LEU A 332 11.94 27.07 -6.42
N LEU A 333 10.73 26.85 -6.95
CA LEU A 333 10.16 25.52 -7.10
C LEU A 333 10.95 24.69 -8.13
N GLU A 334 11.25 25.28 -9.29
CA GLU A 334 12.06 24.63 -10.33
C GLU A 334 13.46 24.29 -9.84
N GLU A 335 14.12 25.21 -9.12
CA GLU A 335 15.45 24.98 -8.53
C GLU A 335 15.45 23.81 -7.53
N ALA A 336 14.45 23.76 -6.63
CA ALA A 336 14.34 22.69 -5.64
C ALA A 336 14.05 21.33 -6.29
N LEU A 337 13.20 21.29 -7.31
CA LEU A 337 12.93 20.07 -8.08
C LEU A 337 14.15 19.64 -8.90
N ALA A 338 14.86 20.57 -9.52
CA ALA A 338 16.09 20.28 -10.27
C ALA A 338 17.20 19.73 -9.35
N GLU A 339 17.28 20.19 -8.11
CA GLU A 339 18.17 19.61 -7.11
C GLU A 339 17.82 18.16 -6.76
N LEU A 340 16.52 17.86 -6.59
CA LEU A 340 16.07 16.49 -6.37
C LEU A 340 16.42 15.59 -7.57
N GLU A 341 16.26 16.08 -8.79
CA GLU A 341 16.59 15.34 -10.02
C GLU A 341 18.09 15.04 -10.16
N ARG A 342 18.95 15.95 -9.69
CA ARG A 342 20.41 15.74 -9.68
C ARG A 342 20.88 14.68 -8.70
N MET A 343 20.05 14.28 -7.72
CA MET A 343 20.41 13.19 -6.81
C MET A 343 20.42 11.86 -7.58
N VAL A 344 21.51 11.10 -7.47
CA VAL A 344 21.63 9.79 -8.14
C VAL A 344 20.66 8.79 -7.52
N GLY A 345 19.88 8.10 -8.34
CA GLY A 345 18.85 7.15 -7.91
C GLY A 345 17.60 7.85 -7.34
N LEU A 346 16.91 7.21 -6.39
CA LEU A 346 15.71 7.73 -5.72
C LEU A 346 14.51 7.96 -6.65
N GLU A 347 14.42 7.28 -7.80
CA GLU A 347 13.33 7.44 -8.77
C GLU A 347 11.91 7.33 -8.15
N PRO A 348 11.64 6.40 -7.20
CA PRO A 348 10.34 6.38 -6.51
C PRO A 348 10.06 7.67 -5.73
N VAL A 349 11.08 8.22 -5.05
CA VAL A 349 10.98 9.46 -4.26
C VAL A 349 10.81 10.67 -5.17
N LYS A 350 11.60 10.76 -6.26
CA LYS A 350 11.48 11.81 -7.28
C LYS A 350 10.06 11.87 -7.85
N ARG A 351 9.50 10.72 -8.24
CA ARG A 351 8.11 10.63 -8.73
C ARG A 351 7.11 11.07 -7.67
N GLN A 352 7.29 10.64 -6.42
CA GLN A 352 6.37 10.99 -5.33
C GLN A 352 6.40 12.48 -5.00
N VAL A 353 7.60 13.11 -4.95
CA VAL A 353 7.74 14.54 -4.71
C VAL A 353 7.15 15.34 -5.87
N LYS A 354 7.40 14.96 -7.13
CA LYS A 354 6.78 15.59 -8.30
C LYS A 354 5.25 15.51 -8.28
N ALA A 355 4.70 14.34 -7.97
CA ALA A 355 3.26 14.14 -7.85
C ALA A 355 2.66 15.00 -6.74
N LEU A 356 3.33 15.08 -5.59
CA LEU A 356 2.94 15.93 -4.47
C LEU A 356 2.99 17.41 -4.83
N SER A 357 4.06 17.88 -5.48
CA SER A 357 4.18 19.26 -5.95
C SER A 357 3.07 19.62 -6.95
N ALA A 358 2.75 18.72 -7.89
CA ALA A 358 1.66 18.92 -8.84
C ALA A 358 0.29 18.99 -8.14
N GLN A 359 0.03 18.09 -7.19
CA GLN A 359 -1.19 18.12 -6.38
C GLN A 359 -1.33 19.42 -5.58
N LEU A 360 -0.25 19.88 -4.96
CA LEU A 360 -0.23 21.10 -4.18
C LEU A 360 -0.37 22.36 -5.05
N ASN A 361 0.25 22.37 -6.24
CA ASN A 361 0.07 23.45 -7.20
C ASN A 361 -1.38 23.50 -7.71
N MET A 362 -1.99 22.35 -8.02
CA MET A 362 -3.39 22.25 -8.42
C MET A 362 -4.35 22.65 -7.29
N ALA A 363 -4.07 22.23 -6.06
CA ALA A 363 -4.81 22.64 -4.87
C ALA A 363 -4.77 24.17 -4.71
N ARG A 364 -3.60 24.77 -4.86
CA ARG A 364 -3.41 26.22 -4.82
C ARG A 364 -4.18 26.94 -5.93
N LEU A 365 -4.09 26.48 -7.17
CA LEU A 365 -4.85 27.05 -8.30
C LEU A 365 -6.36 27.01 -8.03
N ARG A 366 -6.86 25.90 -7.46
CA ARG A 366 -8.26 25.76 -7.03
C ARG A 366 -8.63 26.73 -5.90
N THR A 367 -7.77 26.90 -4.90
CA THR A 367 -7.99 27.88 -3.83
C THR A 367 -8.04 29.32 -4.37
N GLY A 368 -7.16 29.67 -5.31
CA GLY A 368 -7.17 30.98 -5.98
C GLY A 368 -8.44 31.23 -6.82
N GLN A 369 -9.12 30.15 -7.23
CA GLN A 369 -10.40 30.18 -7.94
C GLN A 369 -11.62 30.01 -7.00
N GLY A 370 -11.40 30.01 -5.68
CA GLY A 370 -12.49 29.86 -4.69
C GLY A 370 -13.09 28.45 -4.61
N LEU A 371 -12.47 27.45 -5.22
CA LEU A 371 -12.93 26.07 -5.20
C LEU A 371 -12.55 25.38 -3.87
N PRO A 372 -13.38 24.46 -3.35
CA PRO A 372 -13.11 23.76 -2.10
C PRO A 372 -11.90 22.83 -2.24
N VAL A 373 -10.93 22.98 -1.33
CA VAL A 373 -9.71 22.18 -1.27
C VAL A 373 -9.59 21.59 0.12
N HIS A 374 -9.33 20.29 0.18
CA HIS A 374 -9.06 19.62 1.46
C HIS A 374 -7.61 19.90 1.86
N SER A 375 -7.39 20.35 3.10
CA SER A 375 -6.04 20.51 3.65
C SER A 375 -5.36 19.15 3.72
N PRO A 376 -4.29 18.89 2.94
CA PRO A 376 -3.58 17.62 3.04
C PRO A 376 -2.92 17.51 4.41
N LYS A 377 -2.89 16.30 4.97
CA LYS A 377 -2.09 16.00 6.16
C LYS A 377 -0.62 15.94 5.74
N ARG A 378 0.25 16.64 6.48
CA ARG A 378 1.64 16.94 6.08
C ARG A 378 2.65 16.24 6.99
N HIS A 379 2.47 14.94 7.19
CA HIS A 379 3.41 14.11 7.92
C HIS A 379 4.04 13.11 6.95
N PHE A 380 5.38 13.11 6.89
CA PHE A 380 6.14 12.24 6.01
C PHE A 380 7.09 11.38 6.84
N VAL A 381 7.24 10.13 6.43
CA VAL A 381 8.26 9.23 6.97
C VAL A 381 9.27 8.98 5.87
N PHE A 382 10.51 9.44 6.06
CA PHE A 382 11.62 9.15 5.17
C PHE A 382 12.31 7.88 5.67
N SER A 383 12.16 6.77 4.95
CA SER A 383 12.75 5.47 5.29
C SER A 383 13.85 5.08 4.31
N GLY A 384 14.86 4.35 4.78
CA GLY A 384 15.98 3.87 3.97
C GLY A 384 17.31 3.78 4.74
N PRO A 385 18.35 3.13 4.19
CA PRO A 385 19.67 3.00 4.80
C PRO A 385 20.30 4.34 5.20
N SER A 386 21.18 4.37 6.19
CA SER A 386 21.93 5.60 6.53
C SER A 386 22.75 6.09 5.33
N GLY A 387 22.83 7.41 5.12
CA GLY A 387 23.59 7.99 4.02
C GLY A 387 22.84 8.10 2.68
N THR A 388 21.61 7.59 2.55
CA THR A 388 20.81 7.67 1.30
C THR A 388 20.11 9.02 1.08
N GLY A 389 20.58 10.08 1.74
CA GLY A 389 20.08 11.44 1.54
C GLY A 389 18.71 11.77 2.16
N LYS A 390 18.20 11.00 3.14
CA LYS A 390 16.89 11.26 3.78
C LYS A 390 16.72 12.70 4.28
N THR A 391 17.71 13.22 5.03
CA THR A 391 17.71 14.60 5.52
C THR A 391 17.80 15.61 4.38
N THR A 392 18.57 15.29 3.34
CA THR A 392 18.69 16.10 2.12
C THR A 392 17.34 16.21 1.40
N VAL A 393 16.64 15.09 1.21
CA VAL A 393 15.29 15.05 0.62
C VAL A 393 14.29 15.83 1.48
N ALA A 394 14.35 15.69 2.82
CA ALA A 394 13.49 16.46 3.72
C ALA A 394 13.71 17.98 3.59
N ARG A 395 14.97 18.41 3.43
CA ARG A 395 15.34 19.82 3.21
C ARG A 395 14.87 20.33 1.84
N ILE A 396 14.99 19.51 0.79
CA ILE A 396 14.46 19.83 -0.54
C ILE A 396 12.93 19.95 -0.47
N LEU A 397 12.24 19.05 0.22
CA LEU A 397 10.79 19.10 0.39
C LEU A 397 10.34 20.35 1.17
N GLY A 398 11.11 20.79 2.17
CA GLY A 398 10.91 22.07 2.85
C GLY A 398 10.96 23.26 1.90
N ARG A 399 11.97 23.33 1.02
CA ARG A 399 12.06 24.36 -0.03
C ARG A 399 10.93 24.30 -1.04
N VAL A 400 10.52 23.11 -1.46
CA VAL A 400 9.35 22.91 -2.32
C VAL A 400 8.09 23.48 -1.66
N PHE A 401 7.87 23.21 -0.37
CA PHE A 401 6.71 23.76 0.35
C PHE A 401 6.80 25.27 0.56
N TYR A 402 8.00 25.80 0.82
CA TYR A 402 8.23 27.24 0.90
C TYR A 402 7.89 27.93 -0.44
N ALA A 403 8.40 27.42 -1.56
CA ALA A 403 8.15 27.94 -2.91
C ALA A 403 6.68 27.86 -3.34
N LEU A 404 5.92 26.91 -2.78
CA LEU A 404 4.47 26.77 -2.96
C LEU A 404 3.64 27.67 -2.03
N GLY A 405 4.29 28.46 -1.17
CA GLY A 405 3.65 29.36 -0.20
C GLY A 405 3.07 28.67 1.04
N LEU A 406 3.46 27.41 1.28
CA LEU A 406 2.91 26.56 2.34
C LEU A 406 3.63 26.69 3.67
N LEU A 407 4.84 27.23 3.67
CA LEU A 407 5.67 27.50 4.85
C LEU A 407 6.11 28.95 4.78
N GLY A 408 6.22 29.64 5.91
CA GLY A 408 6.74 31.01 5.95
C GLY A 408 8.26 31.13 5.79
N GLY A 409 8.97 29.99 5.75
CA GLY A 409 10.42 29.88 5.56
C GLY A 409 10.80 28.51 4.99
N ASP A 410 11.98 28.41 4.39
CA ASP A 410 12.58 27.16 3.90
C ASP A 410 13.48 26.47 4.94
N HIS A 411 13.54 27.03 6.16
CA HIS A 411 14.36 26.53 7.24
C HIS A 411 13.84 25.19 7.77
N LEU A 412 14.67 24.16 7.65
CA LEU A 412 14.42 22.85 8.26
C LEU A 412 14.92 22.86 9.70
N VAL A 413 14.00 22.74 10.66
CA VAL A 413 14.34 22.46 12.07
C VAL A 413 14.46 20.95 12.24
N GLU A 414 15.66 20.50 12.58
CA GLU A 414 15.90 19.10 12.95
C GLU A 414 15.60 18.94 14.45
N ALA A 415 14.58 18.16 14.78
CA ALA A 415 14.14 17.91 16.15
C ALA A 415 14.23 16.42 16.46
N GLN A 416 14.74 16.09 17.64
CA GLN A 416 14.72 14.74 18.20
C GLN A 416 13.49 14.57 19.09
N ARG A 417 13.24 13.33 19.54
CA ARG A 417 12.11 13.04 20.45
C ARG A 417 12.11 13.98 21.65
N ALA A 418 13.26 14.27 22.25
CA ALA A 418 13.39 15.12 23.43
C ALA A 418 12.99 16.59 23.20
N ASP A 419 13.01 17.07 21.95
CA ASP A 419 12.66 18.46 21.62
C ASP A 419 11.14 18.64 21.40
N LEU A 420 10.37 17.55 21.40
CA LEU A 420 8.95 17.52 21.04
C LEU A 420 8.03 17.11 22.22
N VAL A 421 8.58 16.84 23.41
CA VAL A 421 7.81 16.42 24.61
C VAL A 421 7.96 17.41 25.75
#